data_AF-A0A415PMV5-F1
#
_entry.id   AF-A0A415PMV5-F1
#
_cell.length_a   1.000
_cell.length_b   1.000
_cell.length_c   1.000
_cell.angle_alpha   90.00
_cell.angle_beta   90.00
_cell.angle_gamma   90.00
#
_symmetry.space_group_name_H-M   'P 1'
#
loop_
_entity.id
_entity.type
_entity.pdbx_description
1 polymer ?
#
loop_
_entity_poly.entity_id
_entity_poly.type
_entity_poly.pdbx_seq_one_letter_code
_entity_poly.pdbx_strand_id
1 'polypeptide(L)'
;MNYITIGVLCTILACIFLYYILKNHYVTKLTKAMHSERYPEVVDMSNRAIYQRFIGSYVCDLYRVKAYTRLGDDLKFKEVLMEVVKKDYPQEKRKEFLELYLHYFLLKKDQEYAARMLEEIKALGEPRAYTYNEQAFDVMINGATNLIEVMEDEINSKQFNGFGLGVLVYMIGKQYYLLDNKEEALTYFYNSLSCFHKSAIYVASAKAYVEEICEELGRPLPKY
;
A
#
# COMPACT_ATOMS: atom_id res chain seq x y z
N MET A 1 -46.55 -15.52 -6.36
CA MET A 1 -45.59 -15.47 -5.22
C MET A 1 -46.42 -15.44 -3.93
N ASN A 2 -46.22 -16.40 -3.02
CA ASN A 2 -47.07 -16.55 -1.82
C ASN A 2 -46.75 -15.45 -0.78
N TYR A 3 -47.73 -14.98 -0.01
CA TYR A 3 -47.55 -13.95 1.03
C TYR A 3 -46.50 -14.35 2.08
N ILE A 4 -46.39 -15.65 2.37
CA ILE A 4 -45.34 -16.20 3.24
C ILE A 4 -43.95 -15.99 2.64
N THR A 5 -43.79 -16.23 1.33
CA THR A 5 -42.52 -16.00 0.61
C THR A 5 -42.13 -14.53 0.63
N ILE A 6 -43.10 -13.62 0.48
CA ILE A 6 -42.88 -12.17 0.56
C ILE A 6 -42.44 -11.77 1.97
N GLY A 7 -43.12 -12.27 3.02
CA GLY A 7 -42.76 -11.98 4.41
C GLY A 7 -41.35 -12.44 4.78
N VAL A 8 -40.94 -13.62 4.32
CA VAL A 8 -39.57 -14.13 4.53
C VAL A 8 -38.53 -13.25 3.81
N LEU A 9 -38.79 -12.89 2.55
CA LEU A 9 -37.90 -12.01 1.79
C LEU A 9 -37.74 -10.63 2.45
N CYS A 10 -38.84 -10.02 2.90
CA CYS A 10 -38.80 -8.74 3.60
C CYS A 10 -38.00 -8.82 4.91
N THR A 11 -38.11 -9.91 5.65
CA THR A 11 -37.36 -10.12 6.90
C THR A 11 -35.86 -10.25 6.62
N ILE A 12 -35.47 -11.05 5.62
CA ILE A 12 -34.07 -11.19 5.21
C ILE A 12 -33.50 -9.83 4.78
N LEU A 13 -34.23 -9.07 3.96
CA LEU A 13 -33.82 -7.73 3.53
C LEU A 13 -33.65 -6.78 4.72
N ALA A 14 -34.56 -6.81 5.70
CA ALA A 14 -34.45 -6.00 6.91
C ALA A 14 -33.20 -6.37 7.74
N CYS A 15 -32.90 -7.67 7.90
CA CYS A 15 -31.69 -8.13 8.57
C CYS A 15 -30.41 -7.69 7.84
N ILE A 16 -30.38 -7.79 6.51
CA ILE A 16 -29.26 -7.32 5.68
C ILE A 16 -29.07 -5.81 5.84
N PHE A 17 -30.15 -5.04 5.79
CA PHE A 17 -30.11 -3.59 5.96
C PHE A 17 -29.59 -3.19 7.34
N LEU A 18 -30.08 -3.83 8.41
CA LEU A 18 -29.60 -3.62 9.77
C LEU A 18 -28.11 -3.96 9.91
N TYR A 19 -27.66 -5.05 9.27
CA TYR A 19 -26.24 -5.42 9.26
C TYR A 19 -25.37 -4.34 8.62
N TYR A 20 -25.79 -3.76 7.49
CA TYR A 20 -25.05 -2.67 6.84
C TYR A 20 -25.02 -1.39 7.68
N ILE A 21 -26.11 -1.05 8.37
CA ILE A 21 -26.12 0.09 9.31
C ILE A 21 -25.10 -0.12 10.42
N LEU A 22 -25.10 -1.30 11.05
CA LEU A 22 -24.17 -1.62 12.13
C LEU A 22 -22.72 -1.63 11.63
N LYS A 23 -22.46 -2.25 10.48
CA LYS A 23 -21.14 -2.23 9.84
C LYS A 23 -20.65 -0.80 9.62
N ASN A 24 -21.50 0.06 9.04
CA ASN A 24 -21.14 1.45 8.78
C ASN A 24 -20.86 2.23 10.07
N HIS A 25 -21.64 2.00 11.13
CA HIS A 25 -21.42 2.60 12.44
C HIS A 25 -20.03 2.25 13.01
N TYR A 26 -19.68 0.97 13.04
CA TYR A 26 -18.38 0.52 13.59
C TYR A 26 -17.21 1.01 12.74
N VAL A 27 -17.32 0.96 11.41
CA VAL A 27 -16.30 1.51 10.50
C VAL A 27 -16.11 3.01 10.75
N THR A 28 -17.20 3.77 10.81
CA THR A 28 -17.14 5.23 11.02
C THR A 28 -16.46 5.57 12.35
N LYS A 29 -16.76 4.83 13.41
CA LYS A 29 -16.13 5.04 14.73
C LYS A 29 -14.63 4.75 14.69
N LEU A 30 -14.22 3.65 14.06
CA LEU A 30 -12.82 3.28 13.89
C LEU A 30 -12.05 4.31 13.06
N THR A 31 -12.60 4.72 11.91
CA THR A 31 -12.03 5.76 11.04
C THR A 31 -11.90 7.10 11.77
N LYS A 32 -12.92 7.50 12.54
CA LYS A 32 -12.88 8.75 13.32
C LYS A 32 -11.79 8.69 14.38
N ALA A 33 -11.62 7.58 15.08
CA ALA A 33 -10.53 7.43 16.04
C ALA A 33 -9.16 7.51 15.35
N MET A 34 -9.00 6.87 14.19
CA MET A 34 -7.77 6.94 13.39
C MET A 34 -7.44 8.37 12.93
N HIS A 35 -8.43 9.13 12.46
CA HIS A 35 -8.25 10.52 12.02
C HIS A 35 -8.00 11.49 13.17
N SER A 36 -8.59 11.25 14.34
CA SER A 36 -8.35 12.03 15.55
C SER A 36 -7.10 11.59 16.33
N GLU A 37 -6.22 10.80 15.71
CA GLU A 37 -4.95 10.34 16.29
C GLU A 37 -5.09 9.53 17.59
N ARG A 38 -6.27 8.97 17.86
CA ARG A 38 -6.55 8.13 19.03
C ARG A 38 -6.11 6.68 18.77
N TYR A 39 -4.83 6.50 18.44
CA TYR A 39 -4.28 5.20 18.01
C TYR A 39 -4.40 4.07 19.05
N PRO A 40 -4.21 4.29 20.36
CA PRO A 40 -4.45 3.25 21.36
C PRO A 40 -5.91 2.76 21.35
N GLU A 41 -6.86 3.67 21.12
CA GLU A 41 -8.29 3.34 21.00
C GLU A 41 -8.56 2.53 19.72
N VAL A 42 -7.87 2.85 18.61
CA VAL A 42 -7.96 2.07 17.36
C VAL A 42 -7.50 0.63 17.59
N VAL A 43 -6.37 0.44 18.28
CA VAL A 43 -5.83 -0.89 18.61
C VAL A 43 -6.83 -1.67 19.47
N ASP A 44 -7.33 -1.06 20.56
CA ASP A 44 -8.31 -1.68 21.45
C ASP A 44 -9.59 -2.08 20.69
N MET A 45 -10.17 -1.16 19.90
CA MET A 45 -11.37 -1.43 19.12
C MET A 45 -11.16 -2.58 18.12
N SER A 46 -10.04 -2.59 17.38
CA SER A 46 -9.73 -3.64 16.41
C SER A 46 -9.57 -5.04 17.02
N ASN A 47 -9.21 -5.14 18.30
CA ASN A 47 -9.09 -6.42 19.01
C ASN A 47 -10.43 -6.94 19.55
N ARG A 48 -11.49 -6.13 19.57
CA ARG A 48 -12.80 -6.56 20.10
C ARG A 48 -13.54 -7.43 19.08
N ALA A 49 -14.12 -8.54 19.54
CA ALA A 49 -14.87 -9.49 18.71
C ALA A 49 -16.01 -8.83 17.90
N ILE A 50 -16.65 -7.79 18.45
CA ILE A 50 -17.72 -7.07 17.74
C ILE A 50 -17.22 -6.32 16.50
N TYR A 51 -16.04 -5.71 16.56
CA TYR A 51 -15.43 -5.04 15.41
C TYR A 51 -14.97 -6.08 14.39
N GLN A 52 -14.34 -7.16 14.82
CA GLN A 52 -13.94 -8.25 13.93
C GLN A 52 -15.15 -8.86 13.20
N ARG A 53 -16.30 -8.99 13.88
CA ARG A 53 -17.53 -9.52 13.28
C ARG A 53 -18.15 -8.57 12.25
N PHE A 54 -18.28 -7.28 12.56
CA PHE A 54 -19.00 -6.34 11.68
C PHE A 54 -18.11 -5.72 10.60
N ILE A 55 -16.82 -5.52 10.88
CA ILE A 55 -15.87 -4.91 9.95
C ILE A 55 -15.08 -5.98 9.19
N GLY A 56 -14.77 -7.11 9.84
CA GLY A 56 -13.94 -8.18 9.31
C GLY A 56 -12.51 -8.13 9.84
N SER A 57 -11.96 -9.29 10.19
CA SER A 57 -10.64 -9.42 10.84
C SER A 57 -9.50 -8.77 10.05
N TYR A 58 -9.47 -8.95 8.72
CA TYR A 58 -8.44 -8.34 7.87
C TYR A 58 -8.42 -6.81 7.98
N VAL A 59 -9.59 -6.18 7.98
CA VAL A 59 -9.68 -4.71 8.06
C VAL A 59 -9.28 -4.26 9.46
N CYS A 60 -9.71 -4.95 10.52
CA CYS A 60 -9.27 -4.67 11.89
C CYS A 60 -7.74 -4.74 12.02
N ASP A 61 -7.12 -5.76 11.41
CA ASP A 61 -5.66 -5.92 11.37
C ASP A 61 -4.97 -4.78 10.62
N LEU A 62 -5.47 -4.37 9.45
CA LEU A 62 -4.96 -3.21 8.72
C LEU A 62 -4.96 -1.94 9.58
N TYR A 63 -6.06 -1.67 10.30
CA TYR A 63 -6.14 -0.53 11.22
C TYR A 63 -5.14 -0.65 12.37
N ARG A 64 -4.96 -1.87 12.90
CA ARG A 64 -4.05 -2.13 14.02
C ARG A 64 -2.59 -1.90 13.62
N VAL A 65 -2.16 -2.46 12.48
CA VAL A 65 -0.80 -2.26 11.96
C VAL A 65 -0.57 -0.76 11.68
N LYS A 66 -1.52 -0.11 10.99
CA LYS A 66 -1.44 1.34 10.69
C LYS A 66 -1.39 2.20 11.96
N ALA A 67 -2.13 1.86 13.01
CA ALA A 67 -2.11 2.58 14.28
C ALA A 67 -0.73 2.48 14.96
N TYR A 68 -0.12 1.30 14.98
CA TYR A 68 1.23 1.13 15.53
C TYR A 68 2.29 1.89 14.73
N THR A 69 2.19 1.93 13.40
CA THR A 69 3.07 2.78 12.58
C THR A 69 2.97 4.27 12.96
N ARG A 70 1.81 4.75 13.43
CA ARG A 70 1.60 6.15 13.82
C ARG A 70 1.94 6.45 15.28
N LEU A 71 1.92 5.44 16.14
CA LEU A 71 2.42 5.56 17.51
C LEU A 71 3.95 5.71 17.58
N GLY A 72 4.66 5.35 16.51
CA GLY A 72 6.13 5.40 16.48
C GLY A 72 6.80 4.25 17.23
N ASP A 73 6.03 3.27 17.72
CA ASP A 73 6.56 2.04 18.32
C ASP A 73 6.91 1.04 17.22
N ASP A 74 8.13 1.17 16.67
CA ASP A 74 8.61 0.36 15.54
C ASP A 74 8.65 -1.14 15.88
N LEU A 75 9.06 -1.49 17.10
CA LEU A 75 9.10 -2.88 17.56
C LEU A 75 7.71 -3.50 17.56
N LYS A 76 6.74 -2.83 18.18
CA LYS A 76 5.37 -3.34 18.24
C LYS A 76 4.69 -3.34 16.87
N PHE A 77 4.96 -2.33 16.04
CA PHE A 77 4.52 -2.31 14.65
C PHE A 77 4.99 -3.55 13.90
N LYS A 78 6.30 -3.84 13.95
CA LYS A 78 6.91 -4.98 13.28
C LYS A 78 6.41 -6.33 13.80
N GLU A 79 6.23 -6.46 15.12
CA GLU A 79 5.63 -7.65 15.73
C GLU A 79 4.22 -7.90 15.17
N VAL A 80 3.36 -6.88 15.24
CA VAL A 80 1.96 -6.97 14.80
C VAL A 80 1.84 -7.15 13.30
N LEU A 81 2.73 -6.54 12.50
CA LEU A 81 2.82 -6.78 11.07
C LEU A 81 3.06 -8.27 10.79
N MET A 82 4.06 -8.87 11.42
CA MET A 82 4.41 -10.28 11.20
C MET A 82 3.33 -11.24 11.72
N GLU A 83 2.57 -10.87 12.75
CA GLU A 83 1.37 -11.62 13.12
C GLU A 83 0.35 -11.67 11.98
N VAL A 84 0.14 -10.55 11.28
CA VAL A 84 -0.85 -10.43 10.20
C VAL A 84 -0.39 -11.17 8.95
N VAL A 85 0.90 -11.13 8.62
CA VAL A 85 1.50 -11.89 7.50
C VAL A 85 1.22 -13.40 7.62
N LYS A 86 1.27 -13.92 8.85
CA LYS A 86 1.05 -15.34 9.16
C LYS A 86 -0.42 -15.77 9.10
N LYS A 87 -1.37 -14.84 9.00
CA LYS A 87 -2.80 -15.18 8.98
C LYS A 87 -3.22 -15.69 7.60
N ASP A 88 -4.10 -16.68 7.62
CA ASP A 88 -4.68 -17.27 6.41
C ASP A 88 -5.80 -16.39 5.85
N TYR A 89 -5.39 -15.28 5.22
CA TYR A 89 -6.29 -14.43 4.46
C TYR A 89 -6.36 -14.87 2.99
N PRO A 90 -7.46 -14.55 2.28
CA PRO A 90 -7.54 -14.73 0.84
C PRO A 90 -6.30 -14.17 0.14
N GLN A 91 -5.78 -14.90 -0.85
CA GLN A 91 -4.52 -14.60 -1.53
C GLN A 91 -4.43 -13.13 -2.00
N GLU A 92 -5.48 -12.60 -2.61
CA GLU A 92 -5.57 -11.18 -3.03
C GLU A 92 -5.28 -10.20 -1.88
N LYS A 93 -5.87 -10.44 -0.70
CA LYS A 93 -5.63 -9.59 0.49
C LYS A 93 -4.23 -9.73 1.04
N ARG A 94 -3.67 -10.95 1.00
CA ARG A 94 -2.28 -11.20 1.41
C ARG A 94 -1.32 -10.44 0.50
N LYS A 95 -1.54 -10.52 -0.82
CA LYS A 95 -0.78 -9.78 -1.83
C LYS A 95 -0.83 -8.28 -1.59
N GLU A 96 -2.02 -7.68 -1.51
CA GLU A 96 -2.18 -6.24 -1.27
C GLU A 96 -1.46 -5.78 0.00
N PHE A 97 -1.55 -6.57 1.07
CA PHE A 97 -0.90 -6.28 2.34
C PHE A 97 0.64 -6.33 2.22
N LEU A 98 1.16 -7.38 1.60
CA LEU A 98 2.60 -7.58 1.44
C LEU A 98 3.23 -6.51 0.54
N GLU A 99 2.59 -6.17 -0.59
CA GLU A 99 3.04 -5.11 -1.49
C GLU A 99 3.06 -3.75 -0.77
N LEU A 100 2.00 -3.42 -0.03
CA LEU A 100 1.92 -2.18 0.74
C LEU A 100 3.10 -2.03 1.71
N TYR A 101 3.40 -3.09 2.48
CA TYR A 101 4.43 -3.02 3.50
C TYR A 101 5.84 -3.24 2.96
N LEU A 102 6.02 -3.96 1.84
CA LEU A 102 7.29 -3.96 1.11
C LEU A 102 7.67 -2.53 0.73
N HIS A 103 6.78 -1.82 0.03
CA HIS A 103 7.07 -0.45 -0.42
C HIS A 103 7.23 0.54 0.74
N TYR A 104 6.55 0.32 1.86
CA TYR A 104 6.82 1.05 3.10
C TYR A 104 8.27 0.89 3.55
N PHE A 105 8.78 -0.35 3.62
CA PHE A 105 10.15 -0.61 4.05
C PHE A 105 11.19 -0.16 3.03
N LEU A 106 10.90 -0.27 1.73
CA LEU A 106 11.78 0.26 0.67
C LEU A 106 12.01 1.77 0.81
N LEU A 107 10.96 2.54 1.08
CA LEU A 107 11.08 3.99 1.31
C LEU A 107 11.82 4.32 2.61
N LYS A 108 11.76 3.45 3.61
CA LYS A 108 12.51 3.57 4.86
C LYS A 108 13.93 3.02 4.79
N LYS A 109 14.31 2.38 3.67
CA LYS A 109 15.58 1.66 3.50
C LYS A 109 15.78 0.56 4.56
N ASP A 110 14.69 -0.04 5.04
CA ASP A 110 14.74 -1.16 5.99
C ASP A 110 14.92 -2.47 5.21
N GLN A 111 16.17 -2.85 4.99
CA GLN A 111 16.54 -4.03 4.20
C GLN A 111 15.97 -5.33 4.78
N GLU A 112 16.01 -5.49 6.10
CA GLU A 112 15.60 -6.74 6.76
C GLU A 112 14.12 -7.00 6.52
N TYR A 113 13.26 -6.02 6.79
CA TYR A 113 11.82 -6.21 6.64
C TYR A 113 11.36 -6.14 5.19
N ALA A 114 12.03 -5.36 4.33
CA ALA A 114 11.77 -5.41 2.89
C ALA A 114 12.06 -6.81 2.31
N ALA A 115 13.17 -7.44 2.70
CA ALA A 115 13.53 -8.79 2.24
C ALA A 115 12.50 -9.83 2.71
N ARG A 116 12.03 -9.73 3.96
CA ARG A 116 10.96 -10.60 4.49
C ARG A 116 9.65 -10.46 3.71
N MET A 117 9.22 -9.23 3.40
CA MET A 117 8.00 -9.04 2.60
C MET A 117 8.17 -9.59 1.18
N LEU A 118 9.34 -9.39 0.57
CA LEU A 118 9.63 -9.91 -0.77
C LEU A 118 9.63 -11.44 -0.82
N GLU A 119 10.17 -12.11 0.20
CA GLU A 119 10.12 -13.57 0.34
C GLU A 119 8.68 -14.08 0.43
N GLU A 120 7.84 -13.42 1.21
CA GLU A 120 6.40 -13.74 1.31
C GLU A 120 5.67 -13.50 -0.02
N ILE A 121 5.99 -12.44 -0.76
CA ILE A 121 5.45 -12.19 -2.11
C ILE A 121 5.87 -13.30 -3.07
N LYS A 122 7.14 -13.73 -3.02
CA LYS A 122 7.64 -14.86 -3.82
C LYS A 122 6.86 -16.13 -3.54
N ALA A 123 6.55 -16.39 -2.26
CA ALA A 123 5.80 -17.56 -1.82
C ALA A 123 4.33 -17.57 -2.29
N LEU A 124 3.77 -16.44 -2.74
CA LEU A 124 2.44 -16.40 -3.36
C LEU A 124 2.41 -17.09 -4.74
N GLY A 125 3.57 -17.28 -5.39
CA GLY A 125 3.64 -17.92 -6.69
C GLY A 125 3.03 -17.09 -7.83
N GLU A 126 2.99 -15.76 -7.70
CA GLU A 126 2.51 -14.83 -8.72
C GLU A 126 3.70 -14.13 -9.41
N PRO A 127 4.17 -14.62 -10.58
CA PRO A 127 5.40 -14.12 -11.17
C PRO A 127 5.38 -12.62 -11.42
N ARG A 128 4.27 -12.09 -11.94
CA ARG A 128 4.14 -10.64 -12.20
C ARG A 128 4.24 -9.81 -10.94
N ALA A 129 3.62 -10.25 -9.84
CA ALA A 129 3.70 -9.55 -8.57
C ALA A 129 5.13 -9.58 -8.02
N TYR A 130 5.83 -10.71 -8.17
CA TYR A 130 7.21 -10.83 -7.72
C TYR A 130 8.18 -9.96 -8.54
N THR A 131 8.10 -9.96 -9.87
CA THR A 131 9.07 -9.29 -10.76
C THR A 131 9.26 -7.81 -10.44
N TYR A 132 8.19 -6.99 -10.47
CA TYR A 132 8.36 -5.55 -10.27
C TYR A 132 8.75 -5.20 -8.81
N ASN A 133 8.34 -6.05 -7.85
CA ASN A 133 8.69 -5.89 -6.44
C ASN A 133 10.15 -6.25 -6.16
N GLU A 134 10.68 -7.29 -6.80
CA GLU A 134 12.10 -7.64 -6.76
C GLU A 134 12.96 -6.53 -7.37
N GLN A 135 12.59 -6.03 -8.54
CA GLN A 135 13.30 -4.91 -9.16
C GLN A 135 13.23 -3.63 -8.31
N ALA A 136 12.09 -3.33 -7.69
CA ALA A 136 11.97 -2.22 -6.76
C ALA A 136 12.89 -2.39 -5.53
N PHE A 137 13.03 -3.62 -5.04
CA PHE A 137 13.99 -3.94 -3.99
C PHE A 137 15.43 -3.71 -4.45
N ASP A 138 15.80 -4.19 -5.64
CA ASP A 138 17.15 -4.02 -6.18
C ASP A 138 17.53 -2.55 -6.38
N VAL A 139 16.62 -1.73 -6.91
CA VAL A 139 16.87 -0.28 -7.08
C VAL A 139 16.94 0.42 -5.72
N MET A 140 16.02 0.13 -4.80
CA MET A 140 15.90 0.90 -3.56
C MET A 140 16.89 0.45 -2.46
N ILE A 141 17.21 -0.83 -2.38
CA ILE A 141 18.11 -1.37 -1.34
C ILE A 141 19.51 -1.59 -1.90
N ASN A 142 19.61 -2.27 -3.05
CA ASN A 142 20.91 -2.63 -3.64
C ASN A 142 21.53 -1.49 -4.49
N GLY A 143 20.74 -0.46 -4.82
CA GLY A 143 21.20 0.66 -5.64
C GLY A 143 21.44 0.28 -7.09
N ALA A 144 20.74 -0.72 -7.61
CA ALA A 144 20.85 -1.14 -9.00
C ALA A 144 20.52 0.03 -9.94
N THR A 145 21.27 0.16 -11.05
CA THR A 145 21.09 1.19 -12.09
C THR A 145 21.03 0.62 -13.51
N ASN A 146 21.06 -0.70 -13.64
CA ASN A 146 21.13 -1.45 -14.90
C ASN A 146 19.78 -2.07 -15.31
N LEU A 147 18.68 -1.67 -14.68
CA LEU A 147 17.34 -2.20 -14.92
C LEU A 147 16.46 -1.26 -15.76
N ILE A 148 16.98 -0.10 -16.19
CA ILE A 148 16.21 0.92 -16.91
C ILE A 148 15.55 0.33 -18.17
N GLU A 149 16.34 -0.24 -19.09
CA GLU A 149 15.83 -0.81 -20.35
C GLU A 149 14.80 -1.92 -20.10
N VAL A 150 15.06 -2.78 -19.10
CA VAL A 150 14.15 -3.87 -18.71
C VAL A 150 12.79 -3.32 -18.25
N MET A 151 12.81 -2.30 -17.38
CA MET A 151 11.58 -1.68 -16.88
C MET A 151 10.84 -0.90 -17.97
N GLU A 152 11.54 -0.25 -18.89
CA GLU A 152 10.94 0.43 -20.04
C GLU A 152 10.23 -0.56 -20.98
N ASP A 153 10.85 -1.70 -21.27
CA ASP A 153 10.24 -2.77 -22.06
C ASP A 153 8.99 -3.34 -21.37
N GLU A 154 9.04 -3.51 -20.04
CA GLU A 154 7.90 -3.94 -19.24
C GLU A 154 6.74 -2.93 -19.28
N ILE A 155 7.02 -1.63 -19.20
CA ILE A 155 6.03 -0.56 -19.36
C ILE A 155 5.42 -0.62 -20.76
N ASN A 156 6.26 -0.74 -21.80
CA ASN A 156 5.83 -0.78 -23.19
C ASN A 156 5.00 -2.02 -23.52
N SER A 157 5.23 -3.13 -22.81
CA SER A 157 4.45 -4.37 -22.94
C SER A 157 3.00 -4.24 -22.44
N LYS A 158 2.66 -3.15 -21.72
CA LYS A 158 1.34 -2.87 -21.12
C LYS A 158 0.83 -3.96 -20.16
N GLN A 159 1.75 -4.76 -19.59
CA GLN A 159 1.40 -5.81 -18.64
C GLN A 159 1.10 -5.27 -17.23
N PHE A 160 1.57 -4.06 -16.91
CA PHE A 160 1.38 -3.40 -15.63
C PHE A 160 0.46 -2.20 -15.75
N ASN A 161 -0.42 -2.00 -14.76
CA ASN A 161 -1.35 -0.89 -14.68
C ASN A 161 -1.42 -0.34 -13.25
N GLY A 162 -1.88 0.89 -13.09
CA GLY A 162 -2.10 1.51 -11.79
C GLY A 162 -0.82 1.57 -10.94
N PHE A 163 -0.88 1.00 -9.74
CA PHE A 163 0.19 1.11 -8.75
C PHE A 163 1.52 0.50 -9.22
N GLY A 164 1.51 -0.73 -9.78
CA GLY A 164 2.74 -1.38 -10.26
C GLY A 164 3.42 -0.63 -11.40
N LEU A 165 2.63 -0.05 -12.32
CA LEU A 165 3.16 0.84 -13.36
C LEU A 165 3.84 2.07 -12.74
N GLY A 166 3.18 2.72 -11.78
CA GLY A 166 3.77 3.86 -11.08
C GLY A 166 5.08 3.52 -10.36
N VAL A 167 5.17 2.32 -9.76
CA VAL A 167 6.40 1.83 -9.13
C VAL A 167 7.52 1.70 -10.17
N LEU A 168 7.29 1.04 -11.31
CA LEU A 168 8.31 0.89 -12.37
C LEU A 168 8.82 2.26 -12.85
N VAL A 169 7.91 3.18 -13.16
CA VAL A 169 8.25 4.55 -13.59
C VAL A 169 9.07 5.28 -12.52
N TYR A 170 8.70 5.16 -11.25
CA TYR A 170 9.47 5.73 -10.13
C TYR A 170 10.86 5.09 -10.01
N MET A 171 10.98 3.77 -10.18
CA MET A 171 12.25 3.07 -10.08
C MET A 171 13.21 3.47 -11.21
N ILE A 172 12.72 3.64 -12.44
CA ILE A 172 13.54 4.20 -13.54
C ILE A 172 14.07 5.59 -13.15
N GLY A 173 13.21 6.47 -12.63
CA GLY A 173 13.61 7.78 -12.15
C GLY A 173 14.69 7.70 -11.05
N LYS A 174 14.56 6.74 -10.14
CA LYS A 174 15.56 6.52 -9.08
C LYS A 174 16.90 6.04 -9.64
N GLN A 175 16.91 5.18 -10.66
CA GLN A 175 18.13 4.75 -11.33
C GLN A 175 18.84 5.91 -12.02
N TYR A 176 18.11 6.74 -12.78
CA TYR A 176 18.69 7.94 -13.40
C TYR A 176 19.23 8.92 -12.36
N TYR A 177 18.54 9.08 -11.24
CA TYR A 177 19.02 9.92 -10.13
C TYR A 177 20.34 9.39 -9.55
N LEU A 178 20.47 8.07 -9.37
CA LEU A 178 21.72 7.44 -8.92
C LEU A 178 22.87 7.56 -9.93
N LEU A 179 22.54 7.65 -11.22
CA LEU A 179 23.48 7.91 -12.32
C LEU A 179 23.79 9.40 -12.54
N ASP A 180 23.29 10.29 -11.67
CA ASP A 180 23.39 11.75 -11.79
C ASP A 180 22.77 12.34 -13.09
N ASN A 181 21.91 11.58 -13.76
CA ASN A 181 21.14 12.09 -14.91
C ASN A 181 19.84 12.74 -14.42
N LYS A 182 19.98 13.98 -13.96
CA LYS A 182 18.90 14.75 -13.33
C LYS A 182 17.72 15.05 -14.26
N GLU A 183 17.97 15.24 -15.55
CA GLU A 183 16.93 15.54 -16.54
C GLU A 183 15.96 14.37 -16.73
N GLU A 184 16.50 13.17 -16.93
CA GLU A 184 15.69 11.96 -17.05
C GLU A 184 15.04 11.59 -15.72
N ALA A 185 15.78 11.70 -14.61
CA ALA A 185 15.24 11.46 -13.28
C ALA A 185 14.01 12.33 -12.98
N LEU A 186 14.08 13.63 -13.28
CA LEU A 186 12.96 14.56 -13.12
C LEU A 186 11.74 14.13 -13.95
N THR A 187 11.96 13.78 -15.21
CA THR A 187 10.90 13.35 -16.13
C THR A 187 10.18 12.12 -15.58
N TYR A 188 10.94 11.10 -15.16
CA TYR A 188 10.37 9.87 -14.62
C TYR A 188 9.67 10.07 -13.27
N PHE A 189 10.26 10.81 -12.33
CA PHE A 189 9.59 11.10 -11.06
C PHE A 189 8.30 11.88 -11.26
N TYR A 190 8.30 12.88 -12.13
CA TYR A 190 7.09 13.65 -12.44
C TYR A 190 6.02 12.78 -13.11
N ASN A 191 6.39 11.96 -14.09
CA ASN A 191 5.46 11.06 -14.77
C ASN A 191 4.86 10.02 -13.82
N SER A 192 5.64 9.52 -12.85
CA SER A 192 5.15 8.56 -11.85
C SER A 192 3.96 9.09 -11.03
N LEU A 193 3.90 10.42 -10.79
CA LEU A 193 2.81 11.04 -10.06
C LEU A 193 1.45 10.83 -10.74
N SER A 194 1.42 10.78 -12.07
CA SER A 194 0.19 10.55 -12.84
C SER A 194 -0.34 9.11 -12.71
N CYS A 195 0.53 8.16 -12.38
CA CYS A 195 0.16 6.74 -12.22
C CYS A 195 -0.38 6.45 -10.82
N PHE A 196 -0.03 7.25 -9.82
CA PHE A 196 -0.40 7.03 -8.44
C PHE A 196 -1.71 7.71 -8.05
N HIS A 197 -2.53 7.01 -7.24
CA HIS A 197 -3.57 7.71 -6.48
C HIS A 197 -2.92 8.71 -5.51
N LYS A 198 -3.55 9.87 -5.29
CA LYS A 198 -3.04 10.97 -4.43
C LYS A 198 -2.61 10.56 -3.01
N SER A 199 -3.13 9.44 -2.50
CA SER A 199 -2.82 8.91 -1.18
C SER A 199 -1.78 7.78 -1.18
N ALA A 200 -1.21 7.43 -2.34
CA ALA A 200 -0.21 6.38 -2.44
C ALA A 200 1.10 6.81 -1.76
N ILE A 201 1.83 5.83 -1.22
CA ILE A 201 3.01 6.07 -0.38
C ILE A 201 4.15 6.78 -1.13
N TYR A 202 4.25 6.60 -2.45
CA TYR A 202 5.27 7.19 -3.29
C TYR A 202 5.02 8.66 -3.65
N VAL A 203 3.78 9.18 -3.55
CA VAL A 203 3.46 10.54 -4.01
C VAL A 203 4.31 11.59 -3.31
N ALA A 204 4.41 11.52 -1.97
CA ALA A 204 5.22 12.48 -1.21
C ALA A 204 6.71 12.37 -1.57
N SER A 205 7.23 11.16 -1.77
CA SER A 205 8.63 10.96 -2.13
C SER A 205 8.94 11.44 -3.56
N ALA A 206 8.07 11.14 -4.52
CA ALA A 206 8.24 11.58 -5.90
C ALA A 206 8.21 13.11 -6.01
N LYS A 207 7.29 13.77 -5.29
CA LYS A 207 7.27 15.25 -5.21
C LYS A 207 8.57 15.80 -4.64
N ALA A 208 9.08 15.24 -3.55
CA ALA A 208 10.33 15.68 -2.95
C ALA A 208 11.52 15.61 -3.94
N TYR A 209 11.65 14.50 -4.70
CA TYR A 209 12.68 14.42 -5.73
C TYR A 209 12.48 15.41 -6.87
N VAL A 210 11.24 15.63 -7.30
CA VAL A 210 10.93 16.62 -8.35
C VAL A 210 11.30 18.03 -7.89
N GLU A 211 10.96 18.41 -6.66
CA GLU A 211 11.28 19.71 -6.07
C GLU A 211 12.80 19.88 -5.94
N GLU A 212 13.50 18.90 -5.36
CA GLU A 212 14.96 18.88 -5.22
C GLU A 212 15.67 19.07 -6.56
N ILE A 213 15.31 18.27 -7.57
CA ILE A 213 15.95 18.34 -8.89
C ILE A 213 15.63 19.66 -9.60
N CYS A 214 14.40 20.19 -9.47
CA CYS A 214 14.07 21.49 -10.04
C CYS A 214 14.91 22.61 -9.42
N GLU A 215 15.14 22.59 -8.10
CA GLU A 215 16.00 23.55 -7.42
C GLU A 215 17.45 23.46 -7.92
N GLU A 216 17.99 22.24 -8.02
CA GLU A 216 19.35 21.98 -8.54
C GLU A 216 19.53 22.47 -9.99
N LEU A 217 18.52 22.29 -10.84
CA LEU A 217 18.55 22.70 -12.25
C LEU A 217 18.13 24.17 -12.47
N GLY A 218 17.75 24.91 -11.43
CA GLY A 218 17.26 26.28 -11.54
C GLY A 218 15.93 26.41 -12.30
N ARG A 219 15.08 25.38 -12.22
CA ARG A 219 13.77 25.32 -12.89
C ARG A 219 12.65 25.78 -11.95
N PRO A 220 11.54 26.31 -12.50
CA PRO A 220 10.37 26.63 -11.68
C PRO A 220 9.78 25.35 -11.06
N LEU A 221 9.38 25.45 -9.79
CA LEU A 221 8.70 24.35 -9.11
C LEU A 221 7.34 24.04 -9.77
N PRO A 222 7.01 22.77 -10.02
CA PRO A 222 5.74 22.39 -10.63
C PRO A 222 4.56 22.60 -9.67
N LYS A 223 3.37 22.84 -10.26
CA LYS A 223 2.10 22.86 -9.51
C LYS A 223 1.41 21.51 -9.67
N TYR A 224 1.14 20.85 -8.55
CA TYR A 224 0.52 19.53 -8.50
C TYR A 224 -1.01 19.57 -8.42
#